data_AF-A0A167NKK2-F1
#
_entry.id   AF-A0A167NKK2-F1
#
_cell.length_a   1.000
_cell.length_b   1.000
_cell.length_c   1.000
_cell.angle_alpha   90.00
_cell.angle_beta   90.00
_cell.angle_gamma   90.00
#
_symmetry.space_group_name_H-M   'P 1'
#
loop_
_entity.id
_entity.type
_entity.pdbx_description
1 polymer ?
#
loop_
_entity_poly.entity_id
_entity_poly.type
_entity_poly.pdbx_seq_one_letter_code
_entity_poly.pdbx_strand_id
1 'polypeptide(L)'
;MSLKAAITLAISFSAILASSATVDKRIVNGEDADFGEIKFIVTLCEQDGECYCGGSLLDSTTVLTAAHCVDHSNPISIKAGILFRGIGGGVDAQPASIIKHPNYRAGYDKYGMIMPGPQQHNDIAILKLATPIDKSSDIDYATLPPAGSDAVVNSTATAAGWGRDIPDKPTANVVESPIWLQKVVLPIRAREDCAQYENVGERDTIICAGGGGKNVCGGDSGGPLFDAKTGQLLGVVSMATKDKDNDEEMCNQTPGVFTRVGSYIDFINEHLGSKTKQ
;
A
#
# COMPACT_ATOMS: atom_id res chain seq x y z
N MET A 1 53.34 62.23 -18.70
CA MET A 1 53.02 60.79 -18.47
C MET A 1 51.54 60.71 -18.14
N SER A 2 50.72 60.19 -19.06
CA SER A 2 49.27 60.07 -18.91
C SER A 2 48.93 58.65 -18.45
N LEU A 3 48.25 58.51 -17.31
CA LEU A 3 47.85 57.23 -16.74
C LEU A 3 46.47 56.84 -17.31
N LYS A 4 46.41 55.81 -18.14
CA LYS A 4 45.15 55.23 -18.64
C LYS A 4 44.57 54.31 -17.57
N ALA A 5 43.39 54.62 -17.05
CA ALA A 5 42.62 53.71 -16.21
C ALA A 5 41.84 52.74 -17.09
N ALA A 6 42.09 51.43 -16.93
CA ALA A 6 41.30 50.37 -17.54
C ALA A 6 40.16 49.99 -16.58
N ILE A 7 38.92 50.19 -17.00
CA ILE A 7 37.73 49.76 -16.26
C ILE A 7 37.40 48.35 -16.73
N THR A 8 37.58 47.36 -15.85
CA THR A 8 37.20 45.97 -16.11
C THR A 8 35.72 45.80 -15.73
N LEU A 9 34.87 45.53 -16.71
CA LEU A 9 33.45 45.27 -16.51
C LEU A 9 33.27 43.79 -16.08
N ALA A 10 33.01 43.54 -14.80
CA ALA A 10 32.68 42.20 -14.31
C ALA A 10 31.21 41.88 -14.61
N ILE A 11 30.97 40.99 -15.57
CA ILE A 11 29.63 40.45 -15.84
C ILE A 11 29.37 39.34 -14.82
N SER A 12 28.54 39.62 -13.82
CA SER A 12 28.06 38.62 -12.88
C SER A 12 27.04 37.71 -13.57
N PHE A 13 27.42 36.47 -13.86
CA PHE A 13 26.46 35.42 -14.24
C PHE A 13 25.76 34.95 -12.96
N SER A 14 24.53 35.40 -12.73
CA SER A 14 23.67 34.78 -11.71
C SER A 14 23.18 33.44 -12.26
N ALA A 15 23.79 32.36 -11.77
CA ALA A 15 23.26 31.01 -12.00
C ALA A 15 21.95 30.89 -11.23
N ILE A 16 20.83 30.83 -11.96
CA ILE A 16 19.54 30.47 -11.40
C ILE A 16 19.64 28.97 -11.08
N LEU A 17 19.88 28.65 -9.80
CA LEU A 17 19.69 27.31 -9.27
C LEU A 17 18.19 27.00 -9.39
N ALA A 18 17.81 26.24 -10.41
CA ALA A 18 16.51 25.60 -10.46
C ALA A 18 16.43 24.67 -9.25
N SER A 19 15.63 25.05 -8.24
CA SER A 19 15.28 24.16 -7.15
C SER A 19 14.53 22.98 -7.75
N SER A 20 15.16 21.81 -7.80
CA SER A 20 14.46 20.57 -8.12
C SER A 20 13.36 20.41 -7.09
N ALA A 21 12.10 20.51 -7.50
CA ALA A 21 11.00 20.06 -6.66
C ALA A 21 11.30 18.61 -6.27
N THR A 22 11.47 18.34 -4.98
CA THR A 22 11.60 16.98 -4.49
C THR A 22 10.24 16.34 -4.68
N VAL A 23 10.11 15.45 -5.67
CA VAL A 23 8.95 14.57 -5.79
C VAL A 23 8.89 13.79 -4.47
N ASP A 24 7.75 13.88 -3.78
CA ASP A 24 7.45 13.13 -2.56
C ASP A 24 7.46 11.65 -2.94
N LYS A 25 8.61 11.00 -2.80
CA LYS A 25 8.72 9.56 -2.98
C LYS A 25 7.87 8.92 -1.90
N ARG A 26 7.12 7.91 -2.30
CA ARG A 26 6.16 7.15 -1.49
C ARG A 26 6.42 5.68 -1.75
N ILE A 27 6.17 4.81 -0.79
CA ILE A 27 6.79 3.48 -0.72
C ILE A 27 8.34 3.56 -0.68
N VAL A 28 8.96 2.83 0.24
CA VAL A 28 10.38 3.04 0.53
C VAL A 28 11.25 2.60 -0.65
N ASN A 29 11.94 3.57 -1.26
CA ASN A 29 12.72 3.39 -2.50
C ASN A 29 11.93 2.66 -3.62
N GLY A 30 10.64 3.00 -3.74
CA GLY A 30 9.78 2.63 -4.85
C GLY A 30 10.02 3.46 -6.11
N GLU A 31 9.21 3.19 -7.14
CA GLU A 31 9.12 3.97 -8.36
C GLU A 31 7.66 4.28 -8.70
N ASP A 32 7.44 5.37 -9.44
CA ASP A 32 6.12 5.75 -9.94
C ASP A 32 5.51 4.60 -10.76
N ALA A 33 4.25 4.30 -10.50
CA ALA A 33 3.49 3.40 -11.35
C ALA A 33 3.05 4.11 -12.64
N ASP A 34 2.98 3.37 -13.74
CA ASP A 34 2.37 3.89 -14.96
C ASP A 34 0.84 3.92 -14.85
N PHE A 35 0.20 4.82 -15.58
CA PHE A 35 -1.26 4.89 -15.62
C PHE A 35 -1.85 3.58 -16.14
N GLY A 36 -2.76 2.98 -15.37
CA GLY A 36 -3.37 1.70 -15.69
C GLY A 36 -2.42 0.49 -15.56
N GLU A 37 -1.27 0.63 -14.90
CA GLU A 37 -0.34 -0.49 -14.69
C GLU A 37 -0.92 -1.51 -13.69
N ILE A 38 -1.52 -1.03 -12.60
CA ILE A 38 -1.99 -1.85 -11.49
C ILE A 38 -3.51 -1.71 -11.40
N LYS A 39 -4.22 -2.32 -12.34
CA LYS A 39 -5.64 -2.04 -12.60
C LYS A 39 -6.62 -2.52 -11.52
N PHE A 40 -6.18 -3.41 -10.63
CA PHE A 40 -7.01 -3.94 -9.56
C PHE A 40 -6.86 -3.18 -8.23
N ILE A 41 -5.91 -2.25 -8.13
CA ILE A 41 -5.71 -1.52 -6.88
C ILE A 41 -6.84 -0.52 -6.63
N VAL A 42 -7.25 -0.41 -5.37
CA VAL A 42 -8.19 0.61 -4.90
C VAL A 42 -7.62 1.34 -3.70
N THR A 43 -8.14 2.53 -3.44
CA THR A 43 -7.91 3.28 -2.21
C THR A 43 -9.16 3.29 -1.35
N LEU A 44 -8.97 3.20 -0.03
CA LEU A 44 -9.99 3.36 0.99
C LEU A 44 -9.84 4.75 1.60
N CYS A 45 -10.94 5.49 1.66
CA CYS A 45 -10.94 6.86 2.18
C CYS A 45 -12.13 7.11 3.11
N GLU A 46 -11.94 7.96 4.10
CA GLU A 46 -13.02 8.49 4.92
C GLU A 46 -13.92 9.44 4.09
N GLN A 47 -15.07 9.82 4.66
CA GLN A 47 -16.03 10.69 3.96
C GLN A 47 -15.54 12.10 3.71
N ASP A 48 -14.56 12.59 4.49
CA ASP A 48 -13.91 13.87 4.28
C ASP A 48 -12.87 13.84 3.15
N GLY A 49 -12.65 12.66 2.55
CA GLY A 49 -11.71 12.43 1.46
C GLY A 49 -10.32 12.00 1.89
N GLU A 50 -10.05 11.86 3.20
CA GLU A 50 -8.77 11.35 3.68
C GLU A 50 -8.62 9.86 3.37
N CYS A 51 -7.64 9.52 2.53
CA CYS A 51 -7.35 8.15 2.15
C CYS A 51 -6.21 7.56 2.97
N TYR A 52 -6.49 6.46 3.67
CA TYR A 52 -5.57 5.89 4.67
C TYR A 52 -5.13 4.44 4.39
N CYS A 53 -5.88 3.69 3.57
CA CYS A 53 -5.54 2.30 3.20
C CYS A 53 -5.72 2.04 1.70
N GLY A 54 -5.22 0.90 1.26
CA GLY A 54 -5.44 0.32 -0.06
C GLY A 54 -6.32 -0.93 -0.03
N GLY A 55 -6.54 -1.49 -1.21
CA GLY A 55 -7.26 -2.74 -1.41
C GLY A 55 -7.03 -3.30 -2.82
N SER A 56 -7.60 -4.47 -3.09
CA SER A 56 -7.59 -5.11 -4.41
C SER A 56 -8.99 -5.53 -4.83
N LEU A 57 -9.43 -5.16 -6.03
CA LEU A 57 -10.65 -5.69 -6.65
C LEU A 57 -10.45 -7.16 -7.02
N LEU A 58 -11.34 -8.03 -6.53
CA LEU A 58 -11.39 -9.45 -6.89
C LEU A 58 -12.46 -9.74 -7.95
N ASP A 59 -13.52 -8.95 -7.95
CA ASP A 59 -14.56 -8.90 -8.97
C ASP A 59 -15.21 -7.51 -8.96
N SER A 60 -16.28 -7.29 -9.74
CA SER A 60 -16.93 -5.98 -9.82
C SER A 60 -17.53 -5.50 -8.50
N THR A 61 -17.76 -6.38 -7.54
CA THR A 61 -18.45 -6.08 -6.27
C THR A 61 -17.67 -6.47 -5.03
N THR A 62 -16.41 -6.87 -5.18
CA THR A 62 -15.63 -7.44 -4.07
C THR A 62 -14.25 -6.82 -4.03
N VAL A 63 -13.93 -6.19 -2.90
CA VAL A 63 -12.59 -5.69 -2.57
C VAL A 63 -12.00 -6.51 -1.44
N LEU A 64 -10.76 -6.94 -1.60
CA LEU A 64 -9.93 -7.50 -0.54
C LEU A 64 -9.07 -6.40 0.08
N THR A 65 -8.99 -6.36 1.40
CA THR A 65 -8.15 -5.40 2.14
C THR A 65 -7.73 -6.01 3.48
N ALA A 66 -6.99 -5.27 4.29
CA ALA A 66 -6.61 -5.66 5.65
C ALA A 66 -7.77 -5.42 6.62
N ALA A 67 -7.92 -6.26 7.65
CA ALA A 67 -9.00 -6.11 8.63
C ALA A 67 -8.82 -4.86 9.50
N HIS A 68 -7.59 -4.51 9.83
CA HIS A 68 -7.29 -3.32 10.63
C HIS A 68 -7.71 -2.01 9.93
N CYS A 69 -7.73 -1.99 8.59
CA CYS A 69 -8.21 -0.86 7.79
C CYS A 69 -9.73 -0.63 7.93
N VAL A 70 -10.49 -1.56 8.49
CA VAL A 70 -11.95 -1.50 8.55
C VAL A 70 -12.50 -1.84 9.92
N ASP A 71 -11.64 -1.87 10.94
CA ASP A 71 -12.02 -2.16 12.34
C ASP A 71 -12.39 -0.89 13.12
N HIS A 72 -13.07 0.03 12.45
CA HIS A 72 -13.58 1.28 13.02
C HIS A 72 -15.01 1.56 12.53
N SER A 73 -15.68 2.49 13.19
CA SER A 73 -17.07 2.85 12.88
C SER A 73 -17.21 3.93 11.80
N ASN A 74 -16.09 4.51 11.32
CA ASN A 74 -16.13 5.56 10.31
C ASN A 74 -16.63 5.00 8.97
N PRO A 75 -17.56 5.70 8.28
CA PRO A 75 -17.98 5.28 6.94
C PRO A 75 -16.80 5.36 5.95
N ILE A 76 -16.72 4.36 5.07
CA ILE A 76 -15.60 4.16 4.15
C ILE A 76 -16.11 4.34 2.72
N SER A 77 -15.34 5.07 1.91
CA SER A 77 -15.49 5.13 0.46
C SER A 77 -14.36 4.38 -0.23
N ILE A 78 -14.64 3.77 -1.37
CA ILE A 78 -13.67 3.07 -2.21
C ILE A 78 -13.52 3.83 -3.52
N LYS A 79 -12.28 4.02 -3.98
CA LYS A 79 -11.99 4.59 -5.30
C LYS A 79 -11.03 3.71 -6.09
N ALA A 80 -11.39 3.41 -7.34
CA ALA A 80 -10.63 2.59 -8.27
C ALA A 80 -10.24 3.37 -9.54
N GLY A 81 -9.24 2.88 -10.29
CA GLY A 81 -8.87 3.45 -11.58
C GLY A 81 -8.22 4.84 -11.50
N ILE A 82 -7.47 5.10 -10.42
CA ILE A 82 -6.74 6.34 -10.23
C ILE A 82 -5.24 6.08 -10.14
N LEU A 83 -4.45 7.00 -10.69
CA LEU A 83 -3.00 7.08 -10.47
C LEU A 83 -2.66 8.09 -9.36
N PHE A 84 -3.52 9.08 -9.14
CA PHE A 84 -3.30 10.20 -8.23
C PHE A 84 -4.38 10.27 -7.16
N ARG A 85 -4.01 10.35 -5.88
CA ARG A 85 -4.95 10.86 -4.86
C ARG A 85 -4.96 12.39 -4.90
N GLY A 86 -6.14 12.98 -4.67
CA GLY A 86 -6.34 14.44 -4.68
C GLY A 86 -6.65 15.04 -6.05
N ILE A 87 -6.61 14.26 -7.13
CA ILE A 87 -7.09 14.66 -8.46
C ILE A 87 -8.37 13.86 -8.78
N GLY A 88 -9.36 14.53 -9.36
CA GLY A 88 -10.61 13.89 -9.80
C GLY A 88 -10.40 12.81 -10.85
N GLY A 89 -11.38 11.92 -11.00
CA GLY A 89 -11.32 10.77 -11.90
C GLY A 89 -11.56 9.44 -11.15
N GLY A 90 -11.43 8.33 -11.88
CA GLY A 90 -11.70 7.00 -11.37
C GLY A 90 -13.18 6.69 -11.17
N VAL A 91 -13.45 5.63 -10.40
CA VAL A 91 -14.80 5.18 -10.04
C VAL A 91 -14.91 5.12 -8.53
N ASP A 92 -15.87 5.88 -7.99
CA ASP A 92 -16.25 5.85 -6.57
C ASP A 92 -17.30 4.76 -6.30
N ALA A 93 -17.14 4.05 -5.19
CA ALA A 93 -18.10 3.08 -4.68
C ALA A 93 -18.18 3.15 -3.15
N GLN A 94 -19.27 2.61 -2.61
CA GLN A 94 -19.48 2.48 -1.16
C GLN A 94 -19.61 0.99 -0.81
N PRO A 95 -19.13 0.55 0.37
CA PRO A 95 -19.38 -0.81 0.83
C PRO A 95 -20.84 -0.96 1.26
N ALA A 96 -21.52 -1.99 0.76
CA ALA A 96 -22.79 -2.48 1.29
C ALA A 96 -22.60 -3.33 2.55
N SER A 97 -21.48 -4.06 2.65
CA SER A 97 -21.12 -4.79 3.86
C SER A 97 -19.60 -4.97 3.98
N ILE A 98 -19.14 -5.11 5.22
CA ILE A 98 -17.75 -5.30 5.61
C ILE A 98 -17.66 -6.61 6.38
N ILE A 99 -16.81 -7.51 5.93
CA ILE A 99 -16.64 -8.86 6.49
C ILE A 99 -15.17 -9.01 6.87
N LYS A 100 -14.87 -8.87 8.16
CA LYS A 100 -13.54 -9.18 8.71
C LYS A 100 -13.43 -10.68 8.96
N HIS A 101 -12.23 -11.22 8.88
CA HIS A 101 -12.01 -12.59 9.33
C HIS A 101 -12.45 -12.76 10.81
N PRO A 102 -13.22 -13.79 11.17
CA PRO A 102 -13.80 -13.93 12.52
C PRO A 102 -12.76 -14.05 13.65
N ASN A 103 -11.57 -14.54 13.29
CA ASN A 103 -10.44 -14.66 14.21
C ASN A 103 -9.47 -13.48 14.15
N TYR A 104 -9.80 -12.39 13.44
CA TYR A 104 -9.02 -11.15 13.51
C TYR A 104 -9.14 -10.54 14.92
N ARG A 105 -8.03 -10.02 15.43
CA ARG A 105 -7.97 -9.30 16.70
C ARG A 105 -7.22 -8.00 16.49
N ALA A 106 -7.83 -6.89 16.88
CA ALA A 106 -7.22 -5.57 16.80
C ALA A 106 -6.10 -5.41 17.83
N GLY A 107 -5.10 -4.62 17.47
CA GLY A 107 -4.13 -4.01 18.34
C GLY A 107 -4.18 -2.50 18.19
N TYR A 108 -3.42 -1.81 19.03
CA TYR A 108 -3.30 -0.36 18.97
C TYR A 108 -1.84 0.01 19.12
N ASP A 109 -1.37 0.97 18.33
CA ASP A 109 -0.06 1.57 18.57
C ASP A 109 -0.12 2.59 19.72
N LYS A 110 1.04 3.17 20.06
CA LYS A 110 1.17 4.19 21.12
C LYS A 110 0.35 5.47 20.86
N TYR A 111 -0.09 5.69 19.63
CA TYR A 111 -0.90 6.84 19.21
C TYR A 111 -2.40 6.52 19.15
N GLY A 112 -2.78 5.28 19.46
CA GLY A 112 -4.18 4.82 19.40
C GLY A 112 -4.66 4.46 18.00
N MET A 113 -3.77 4.38 17.00
CA MET A 113 -4.13 3.89 15.68
C MET A 113 -4.36 2.38 15.72
N ILE A 114 -5.40 1.93 15.02
CA ILE A 114 -5.72 0.51 14.91
C ILE A 114 -4.64 -0.17 14.08
N MET A 115 -4.00 -1.17 14.68
CA MET A 115 -3.00 -2.00 14.04
C MET A 115 -3.44 -3.47 14.11
N PRO A 116 -2.85 -4.36 13.32
CA PRO A 116 -2.98 -5.80 13.55
C PRO A 116 -2.61 -6.13 15.02
N GLY A 117 -3.44 -6.93 15.67
CA GLY A 117 -3.27 -7.28 17.09
C GLY A 117 -2.03 -8.11 17.37
N PRO A 118 -1.81 -8.45 18.66
CA PRO A 118 -0.73 -9.33 19.05
C PRO A 118 -0.77 -10.60 18.20
N GLN A 119 0.37 -10.98 17.65
CA GLN A 119 0.51 -12.12 16.75
C GLN A 119 -0.20 -11.94 15.39
N GLN A 120 -0.53 -10.73 14.92
CA GLN A 120 -0.88 -10.41 13.52
C GLN A 120 -1.87 -11.37 12.79
N HIS A 121 -2.71 -12.08 13.54
CA HIS A 121 -3.46 -13.19 12.96
C HIS A 121 -4.62 -12.65 12.14
N ASN A 122 -4.79 -13.22 10.94
CA ASN A 122 -5.98 -13.03 10.13
C ASN A 122 -6.34 -11.57 9.82
N ASP A 123 -5.31 -10.73 9.58
CA ASP A 123 -5.51 -9.35 9.15
C ASP A 123 -5.96 -9.28 7.68
N ILE A 124 -7.22 -9.65 7.46
CA ILE A 124 -7.87 -9.73 6.15
C ILE A 124 -9.37 -9.45 6.28
N ALA A 125 -9.89 -8.66 5.36
CA ALA A 125 -11.30 -8.35 5.25
C ALA A 125 -11.76 -8.26 3.80
N ILE A 126 -13.05 -8.53 3.61
CA ILE A 126 -13.77 -8.39 2.34
C ILE A 126 -14.75 -7.23 2.47
N LEU A 127 -14.74 -6.33 1.48
CA LEU A 127 -15.77 -5.32 1.30
C LEU A 127 -16.65 -5.72 0.13
N LYS A 128 -17.95 -5.88 0.38
CA LYS A 128 -18.95 -6.04 -0.69
C LYS A 128 -19.43 -4.67 -1.10
N LEU A 129 -19.26 -4.31 -2.35
CA LEU A 129 -19.64 -2.99 -2.86
C LEU A 129 -21.15 -2.90 -3.10
N ALA A 130 -21.74 -1.76 -2.77
CA ALA A 130 -23.14 -1.44 -3.06
C ALA A 130 -23.36 -1.16 -4.56
N THR A 131 -22.33 -0.64 -5.23
CA THR A 131 -22.32 -0.34 -6.67
C THR A 131 -21.16 -1.08 -7.32
N PRO A 132 -21.39 -1.83 -8.42
CA PRO A 132 -20.32 -2.50 -9.14
C PRO A 132 -19.29 -1.52 -9.71
N ILE A 133 -18.02 -1.91 -9.66
CA ILE A 133 -16.91 -1.29 -10.38
C ILE A 133 -16.55 -2.20 -11.55
N ASP A 134 -17.05 -1.85 -12.73
CA ASP A 134 -16.83 -2.64 -13.95
C ASP A 134 -15.43 -2.42 -14.53
N LYS A 135 -14.96 -3.41 -15.30
CA LYS A 135 -13.68 -3.33 -16.01
C LYS A 135 -13.66 -2.16 -17.00
N SER A 136 -12.50 -1.54 -17.15
CA SER A 136 -12.26 -0.44 -18.09
C SER A 136 -10.83 -0.52 -18.65
N SER A 137 -10.36 0.52 -19.35
CA SER A 137 -8.95 0.65 -19.72
C SER A 137 -8.02 0.57 -18.52
N ASP A 138 -8.47 1.05 -17.36
CA ASP A 138 -7.65 1.31 -16.19
C ASP A 138 -8.09 0.51 -14.96
N ILE A 139 -9.15 -0.30 -15.12
CA ILE A 139 -9.70 -1.16 -14.07
C ILE A 139 -9.80 -2.60 -14.57
N ASP A 140 -9.25 -3.52 -13.78
CA ASP A 140 -9.37 -4.97 -13.96
C ASP A 140 -9.35 -5.64 -12.57
N TYR A 141 -9.50 -6.95 -12.51
CA TYR A 141 -9.56 -7.70 -11.25
C TYR A 141 -8.28 -8.50 -11.04
N ALA A 142 -7.84 -8.56 -9.79
CA ALA A 142 -6.71 -9.38 -9.40
C ALA A 142 -7.04 -10.87 -9.59
N THR A 143 -6.04 -11.68 -9.94
CA THR A 143 -6.23 -13.13 -9.99
C THR A 143 -5.87 -13.75 -8.64
N LEU A 144 -6.71 -14.65 -8.16
CA LEU A 144 -6.45 -15.36 -6.90
C LEU A 144 -5.50 -16.54 -7.14
N PRO A 145 -4.59 -16.82 -6.20
CA PRO A 145 -3.73 -17.98 -6.26
C PRO A 145 -4.46 -19.26 -5.83
N PRO A 146 -3.89 -20.45 -6.07
CA PRO A 146 -4.45 -21.71 -5.56
C PRO A 146 -4.55 -21.72 -4.03
N ALA A 147 -5.57 -22.40 -3.50
CA ALA A 147 -5.70 -22.60 -2.06
C ALA A 147 -4.44 -23.30 -1.49
N GLY A 148 -3.92 -22.75 -0.39
CA GLY A 148 -2.70 -23.23 0.26
C GLY A 148 -1.41 -22.92 -0.51
N SER A 149 -1.43 -22.15 -1.60
CA SER A 149 -0.20 -21.73 -2.28
C SER A 149 0.64 -20.80 -1.40
N ASP A 150 1.94 -20.74 -1.67
CA ASP A 150 2.86 -19.85 -0.96
C ASP A 150 3.84 -19.18 -1.92
N ALA A 151 4.32 -18.00 -1.55
CA ALA A 151 5.36 -17.32 -2.29
C ALA A 151 6.71 -18.04 -2.07
N VAL A 152 7.50 -18.18 -3.14
CA VAL A 152 8.78 -18.88 -3.06
C VAL A 152 9.83 -17.97 -2.41
N VAL A 153 10.46 -18.44 -1.33
CA VAL A 153 11.56 -17.69 -0.68
C VAL A 153 12.67 -17.38 -1.68
N ASN A 154 13.20 -16.16 -1.65
CA ASN A 154 14.15 -15.57 -2.59
C ASN A 154 13.59 -15.27 -4.00
N SER A 155 12.30 -15.50 -4.28
CA SER A 155 11.66 -14.89 -5.45
C SER A 155 11.39 -13.40 -5.20
N THR A 156 10.84 -12.71 -6.20
CA THR A 156 10.40 -11.32 -6.04
C THR A 156 8.90 -11.20 -6.24
N ALA A 157 8.28 -10.23 -5.56
CA ALA A 157 6.92 -9.80 -5.76
C ALA A 157 6.85 -8.27 -5.79
N THR A 158 5.79 -7.70 -6.33
CA THR A 158 5.57 -6.27 -6.38
C THR A 158 4.54 -5.87 -5.33
N ALA A 159 4.85 -4.87 -4.52
CA ALA A 159 3.86 -4.18 -3.69
C ALA A 159 3.53 -2.82 -4.29
N ALA A 160 2.31 -2.34 -4.06
CA ALA A 160 1.88 -1.04 -4.56
C ALA A 160 0.89 -0.33 -3.63
N GLY A 161 0.87 1.00 -3.70
CA GLY A 161 0.15 1.85 -2.77
C GLY A 161 0.56 3.33 -2.85
N TRP A 162 -0.05 4.12 -1.99
CA TRP A 162 0.14 5.58 -1.88
C TRP A 162 0.69 5.97 -0.49
N GLY A 163 1.19 4.98 0.26
CA GLY A 163 1.76 5.14 1.60
C GLY A 163 3.08 5.91 1.60
N ARG A 164 3.41 6.48 2.75
CA ARG A 164 4.56 7.40 2.92
C ARG A 164 5.89 6.64 2.78
N ASP A 165 6.96 7.32 2.37
CA ASP A 165 8.31 6.71 2.27
C ASP A 165 8.99 6.64 3.66
N ILE A 166 8.81 7.62 4.59
CA ILE A 166 9.45 7.60 5.94
C ILE A 166 8.65 8.45 6.98
N PRO A 167 8.64 8.14 8.31
CA PRO A 167 7.88 8.87 9.35
C PRO A 167 8.37 10.28 9.76
N ASP A 168 9.59 10.70 9.43
CA ASP A 168 10.25 11.84 10.13
C ASP A 168 10.35 13.16 9.37
N LYS A 169 9.50 13.41 8.37
CA LYS A 169 9.26 14.79 7.95
C LYS A 169 7.84 15.18 8.31
N PRO A 170 7.63 16.08 9.29
CA PRO A 170 6.38 16.81 9.33
C PRO A 170 6.27 17.50 7.97
N THR A 171 5.28 17.12 7.18
CA THR A 171 4.89 17.83 5.96
C THR A 171 4.22 19.14 6.38
N ALA A 172 4.88 19.93 7.22
CA ALA A 172 4.34 21.17 7.76
C ALA A 172 4.25 22.26 6.70
N ASN A 173 4.79 22.08 5.48
CA ASN A 173 4.78 23.10 4.43
C ASN A 173 4.84 22.54 2.99
N VAL A 174 4.36 21.32 2.72
CA VAL A 174 4.27 20.84 1.32
C VAL A 174 2.86 21.08 0.82
N VAL A 175 2.73 22.09 -0.04
CA VAL A 175 1.52 22.38 -0.84
C VAL A 175 1.06 21.07 -1.49
N GLU A 176 -0.24 20.77 -1.32
CA GLU A 176 -1.06 19.70 -1.89
C GLU A 176 -0.56 19.21 -3.26
N SER A 177 0.47 18.36 -3.26
CA SER A 177 0.90 17.69 -4.47
C SER A 177 0.12 16.39 -4.56
N PRO A 178 -0.41 16.04 -5.74
CA PRO A 178 -1.12 14.79 -5.91
C PRO A 178 -0.23 13.64 -5.49
N ILE A 179 -0.79 12.72 -4.71
CA ILE A 179 -0.04 11.57 -4.22
C ILE A 179 -0.04 10.53 -5.34
N TRP A 180 1.14 10.29 -5.91
CA TRP A 180 1.35 9.33 -6.98
C TRP A 180 1.25 7.91 -6.44
N LEU A 181 0.60 7.02 -7.21
CA LEU A 181 0.70 5.59 -6.96
C LEU A 181 2.14 5.15 -7.19
N GLN A 182 2.66 4.38 -6.25
CA GLN A 182 4.01 3.85 -6.30
C GLN A 182 3.95 2.33 -6.33
N LYS A 183 5.01 1.74 -6.85
CA LYS A 183 5.27 0.30 -6.80
C LYS A 183 6.69 0.04 -6.34
N VAL A 184 6.89 -1.10 -5.70
CA VAL A 184 8.22 -1.56 -5.30
C VAL A 184 8.35 -3.06 -5.50
N VAL A 185 9.47 -3.47 -6.09
CA VAL A 185 9.84 -4.88 -6.19
C VAL A 185 10.53 -5.30 -4.90
N LEU A 186 9.95 -6.27 -4.21
CA LEU A 186 10.40 -6.79 -2.92
C LEU A 186 10.87 -8.24 -3.06
N PRO A 187 12.03 -8.61 -2.50
CA PRO A 187 12.40 -10.01 -2.35
C PRO A 187 11.49 -10.67 -1.31
N ILE A 188 11.00 -11.87 -1.60
CA ILE A 188 10.34 -12.75 -0.63
C ILE A 188 11.41 -13.31 0.30
N ARG A 189 11.16 -13.21 1.60
CA ARG A 189 12.07 -13.58 2.68
C ARG A 189 11.57 -14.84 3.38
N ALA A 190 12.45 -15.47 4.15
CA ALA A 190 12.01 -16.51 5.08
C ALA A 190 11.10 -15.86 6.14
N ARG A 191 10.09 -16.59 6.64
CA ARG A 191 9.17 -16.03 7.64
C ARG A 191 9.87 -15.70 8.95
N GLU A 192 10.93 -16.44 9.24
CA GLU A 192 11.85 -16.23 10.36
C GLU A 192 12.47 -14.82 10.32
N ASP A 193 12.69 -14.26 9.12
CA ASP A 193 13.20 -12.91 8.95
C ASP A 193 12.20 -11.85 9.43
N CYS A 194 10.90 -12.16 9.46
CA CYS A 194 9.89 -11.30 10.09
C CYS A 194 9.68 -11.68 11.56
N ALA A 195 9.72 -12.96 11.91
CA ALA A 195 9.46 -13.46 13.27
C ALA A 195 10.48 -13.00 14.34
N GLN A 196 11.64 -12.49 13.93
CA GLN A 196 12.62 -11.87 14.82
C GLN A 196 12.18 -10.48 15.37
N TYR A 197 11.15 -9.89 14.75
CA TYR A 197 10.45 -8.71 15.21
C TYR A 197 9.19 -9.21 15.92
N GLU A 198 8.91 -8.77 17.14
CA GLU A 198 7.92 -9.43 17.99
C GLU A 198 6.51 -9.49 17.36
N ASN A 199 5.70 -10.45 17.80
CA ASN A 199 4.27 -10.55 17.46
C ASN A 199 3.92 -10.87 16.00
N VAL A 200 4.75 -11.64 15.31
CA VAL A 200 4.38 -12.19 14.01
C VAL A 200 3.54 -13.46 14.17
N GLY A 201 2.42 -13.56 13.46
CA GLY A 201 1.39 -14.58 13.66
C GLY A 201 1.75 -16.02 13.39
N GLU A 202 0.72 -16.87 13.27
CA GLU A 202 0.92 -18.25 12.84
C GLU A 202 1.68 -18.21 11.52
N ARG A 203 2.87 -18.83 11.49
CA ARG A 203 3.82 -18.70 10.37
C ARG A 203 3.12 -18.93 9.03
N ASP A 204 2.18 -19.85 8.97
CA ASP A 204 1.50 -20.21 7.72
C ASP A 204 0.51 -19.15 7.22
N THR A 205 0.22 -18.10 7.97
CA THR A 205 -0.75 -17.05 7.61
C THR A 205 -0.14 -15.79 7.00
N ILE A 206 1.19 -15.69 6.94
CA ILE A 206 1.90 -14.48 6.51
C ILE A 206 2.83 -14.75 5.33
N ILE A 207 3.25 -13.66 4.67
CA ILE A 207 4.43 -13.57 3.82
C ILE A 207 5.35 -12.49 4.41
N CYS A 208 6.66 -12.78 4.42
CA CYS A 208 7.69 -11.80 4.75
C CYS A 208 8.34 -11.33 3.45
N ALA A 209 8.42 -10.01 3.21
CA ALA A 209 9.04 -9.49 2.00
C ALA A 209 9.69 -8.12 2.21
N GLY A 210 10.68 -7.79 1.39
CA GLY A 210 11.36 -6.50 1.44
C GLY A 210 12.62 -6.48 2.30
N GLY A 211 12.88 -5.34 2.93
CA GLY A 211 14.10 -5.05 3.66
C GLY A 211 15.26 -4.62 2.75
N GLY A 212 16.36 -4.15 3.36
CA GLY A 212 17.53 -3.69 2.60
C GLY A 212 17.27 -2.39 1.83
N GLY A 213 16.50 -1.46 2.40
CA GLY A 213 16.19 -0.18 1.81
C GLY A 213 14.88 -0.14 1.01
N LYS A 214 14.20 -1.26 0.77
CA LYS A 214 12.93 -1.30 0.02
C LYS A 214 11.81 -1.95 0.82
N ASN A 215 10.68 -1.26 0.99
CA ASN A 215 9.53 -1.80 1.72
C ASN A 215 8.25 -0.99 1.51
N VAL A 216 7.15 -1.54 2.02
CA VAL A 216 5.88 -0.84 2.29
C VAL A 216 5.94 -0.10 3.63
N CYS A 217 5.05 0.88 3.83
CA CYS A 217 5.00 1.69 5.04
C CYS A 217 3.57 2.17 5.37
N GLY A 218 3.43 3.02 6.39
CA GLY A 218 2.16 3.66 6.75
C GLY A 218 1.42 4.26 5.55
N GLY A 219 0.19 3.78 5.34
CA GLY A 219 -0.70 4.16 4.24
C GLY A 219 -0.77 3.16 3.08
N ASP A 220 0.12 2.15 3.06
CA ASP A 220 0.07 1.04 2.09
C ASP A 220 -0.80 -0.14 2.58
N SER A 221 -1.17 -0.14 3.86
CA SER A 221 -2.01 -1.17 4.49
C SER A 221 -3.23 -1.54 3.66
N GLY A 222 -3.52 -2.84 3.56
CA GLY A 222 -4.59 -3.39 2.71
C GLY A 222 -4.26 -3.45 1.22
N GLY A 223 -3.20 -2.77 0.76
CA GLY A 223 -2.72 -2.80 -0.61
C GLY A 223 -2.20 -4.18 -1.05
N PRO A 224 -2.00 -4.38 -2.36
CA PRO A 224 -1.59 -5.67 -2.90
C PRO A 224 -0.09 -5.94 -2.77
N LEU A 225 0.25 -7.21 -2.51
CA LEU A 225 1.52 -7.84 -2.90
C LEU A 225 1.22 -8.87 -3.98
N PHE A 226 1.82 -8.77 -5.17
CA PHE A 226 1.41 -9.55 -6.33
C PHE A 226 2.58 -9.94 -7.23
N ASP A 227 2.38 -10.97 -8.07
CA ASP A 227 3.29 -11.30 -9.16
C ASP A 227 3.03 -10.37 -10.35
N ALA A 228 4.00 -9.53 -10.70
CA ALA A 228 3.85 -8.52 -11.76
C ALA A 228 3.66 -9.08 -13.17
N LYS A 229 4.01 -10.35 -13.43
CA LYS A 229 3.85 -10.97 -14.75
C LYS A 229 2.44 -11.50 -14.94
N THR A 230 1.83 -12.00 -13.87
CA THR A 230 0.55 -12.71 -13.91
C THR A 230 -0.61 -11.89 -13.33
N GLY A 231 -0.32 -10.85 -12.53
CA GLY A 231 -1.33 -10.13 -11.75
C GLY A 231 -1.93 -10.98 -10.62
N GLN A 232 -1.24 -12.07 -10.22
CA GLN A 232 -1.70 -12.94 -9.15
C GLN A 232 -1.43 -12.32 -7.79
N LEU A 233 -2.47 -12.21 -6.97
CA LEU A 233 -2.40 -11.62 -5.64
C LEU A 233 -1.81 -12.60 -4.63
N LEU A 234 -0.60 -12.34 -4.17
CA LEU A 234 0.14 -13.21 -3.24
C LEU A 234 -0.14 -12.85 -1.79
N GLY A 235 -0.27 -11.56 -1.49
CA GLY A 235 -0.45 -11.05 -0.14
C GLY A 235 -1.23 -9.74 -0.07
N VAL A 236 -1.65 -9.41 1.14
CA VAL A 236 -2.25 -8.13 1.52
C VAL A 236 -1.30 -7.43 2.48
N VAL A 237 -0.95 -6.17 2.23
CA VAL A 237 -0.08 -5.40 3.14
C VAL A 237 -0.72 -5.32 4.52
N SER A 238 -0.02 -5.79 5.56
CA SER A 238 -0.53 -5.79 6.94
C SER A 238 0.19 -4.76 7.79
N MET A 239 1.53 -4.83 7.87
CA MET A 239 2.33 -3.79 8.54
C MET A 239 3.78 -3.77 8.08
N ALA A 240 4.43 -2.63 8.27
CA ALA A 240 5.88 -2.57 8.39
C ALA A 240 6.30 -3.04 9.80
N THR A 241 7.42 -3.75 9.92
CA THR A 241 7.97 -4.12 11.22
C THR A 241 8.47 -2.88 11.97
N LYS A 242 8.30 -2.90 13.30
CA LYS A 242 8.65 -1.78 14.18
C LYS A 242 10.01 -1.97 14.83
N ASP A 243 10.63 -0.86 15.20
CA ASP A 243 11.78 -0.87 16.11
C ASP A 243 11.32 -1.31 17.51
N LYS A 244 12.14 -2.14 18.15
CA LYS A 244 11.89 -2.73 19.46
C LYS A 244 11.99 -1.68 20.58
N ASP A 245 12.75 -0.62 20.36
CA ASP A 245 13.08 0.35 21.40
C ASP A 245 12.16 1.59 21.41
N ASN A 246 11.46 1.88 20.31
CA ASN A 246 10.67 3.12 20.20
C ASN A 246 9.32 3.01 19.45
N ASP A 247 8.86 1.81 19.06
CA ASP A 247 7.62 1.58 18.29
C ASP A 247 7.54 2.30 16.93
N GLU A 248 8.65 2.82 16.40
CA GLU A 248 8.68 3.48 15.09
C GLU A 248 8.69 2.45 13.95
N GLU A 249 7.96 2.72 12.87
CA GLU A 249 7.97 1.85 11.69
C GLU A 249 9.35 1.91 11.02
N MET A 250 10.03 0.77 10.93
CA MET A 250 11.34 0.65 10.30
C MET A 250 11.23 0.35 8.80
N CYS A 251 10.38 1.11 8.10
CA CYS A 251 10.05 0.86 6.69
C CYS A 251 11.29 0.82 5.78
N ASN A 252 12.41 1.44 6.15
CA ASN A 252 13.64 1.44 5.36
C ASN A 252 14.64 0.31 5.65
N GLN A 253 14.46 -0.44 6.73
CA GLN A 253 15.50 -1.36 7.22
C GLN A 253 15.03 -2.81 7.26
N THR A 254 13.82 -3.02 7.73
CA THR A 254 13.31 -4.35 8.07
C THR A 254 12.28 -4.81 7.03
N PRO A 255 12.06 -6.13 6.85
CA PRO A 255 11.04 -6.65 5.94
C PRO A 255 9.61 -6.33 6.42
N GLY A 256 8.69 -6.07 5.49
CA GLY A 256 7.26 -5.94 5.79
C GLY A 256 6.57 -7.28 5.99
N VAL A 257 5.47 -7.26 6.73
CA VAL A 257 4.56 -8.40 6.91
C VAL A 257 3.31 -8.21 6.06
N PHE A 258 2.96 -9.28 5.35
CA PHE A 258 1.80 -9.36 4.50
C PHE A 258 0.93 -10.55 4.91
N THR A 259 -0.39 -10.41 4.89
CA THR A 259 -1.29 -11.55 5.05
C THR A 259 -1.21 -12.44 3.80
N ARG A 260 -0.94 -13.74 3.96
CA ARG A 260 -0.78 -14.70 2.84
C ARG A 260 -2.12 -15.07 2.23
N VAL A 261 -2.43 -14.57 1.04
CA VAL A 261 -3.72 -14.79 0.37
C VAL A 261 -4.02 -16.28 0.16
N GLY A 262 -3.00 -17.08 -0.18
CA GLY A 262 -3.14 -18.53 -0.35
C GLY A 262 -3.74 -19.25 0.87
N SER A 263 -3.51 -18.75 2.08
CA SER A 263 -4.04 -19.34 3.32
C SER A 263 -5.50 -18.98 3.60
N TYR A 264 -6.05 -17.99 2.89
CA TYR A 264 -7.41 -17.47 3.09
C TYR A 264 -8.31 -17.69 1.86
N ILE A 265 -7.91 -18.51 0.90
CA ILE A 265 -8.71 -18.74 -0.32
C ILE A 265 -10.12 -19.26 0.01
N ASP A 266 -10.28 -20.11 1.03
CA ASP A 266 -11.61 -20.59 1.44
C ASP A 266 -12.48 -19.44 1.99
N PHE A 267 -11.92 -18.61 2.88
CA PHE A 267 -12.56 -17.39 3.39
C PHE A 267 -12.92 -16.41 2.26
N ILE A 268 -12.03 -16.22 1.29
CA ILE A 268 -12.26 -15.33 0.15
C ILE A 268 -13.39 -15.88 -0.73
N ASN A 269 -13.34 -17.16 -1.09
CA ASN A 269 -14.32 -17.80 -1.97
C ASN A 269 -15.74 -17.82 -1.37
N GLU A 270 -15.87 -17.96 -0.06
CA GLU A 270 -17.15 -17.86 0.66
C GLU A 270 -17.83 -16.50 0.44
N HIS A 271 -17.05 -15.45 0.18
CA HIS A 271 -17.52 -14.06 0.11
C HIS A 271 -17.35 -13.38 -1.25
N LEU A 272 -16.88 -14.10 -2.28
CA LEU A 272 -16.88 -13.59 -3.66
C LEU A 272 -18.30 -13.27 -4.13
N GLY A 273 -18.44 -12.34 -5.07
CA GLY A 273 -19.73 -12.10 -5.72
C GLY A 273 -20.25 -13.40 -6.32
N SER A 274 -21.50 -13.77 -6.03
CA SER A 274 -22.12 -14.94 -6.65
C SER A 274 -21.93 -14.83 -8.16
N LYS A 275 -21.26 -15.81 -8.79
CA LYS A 275 -21.18 -15.88 -10.26
C LYS A 275 -22.59 -15.74 -10.78
N THR A 276 -22.92 -14.59 -11.38
CA THR A 276 -24.20 -14.40 -12.04
C THR A 276 -24.27 -15.52 -13.07
N LYS A 277 -25.12 -16.52 -12.82
CA LYS A 277 -25.47 -17.50 -13.83
C LYS A 277 -26.12 -16.70 -14.94
N GLN A 278 -25.35 -16.46 -16.01
CA GLN A 278 -25.88 -15.98 -17.27
C GLN A 278 -26.74 -17.08 -17.89
#